data_AF-A0A7W7GBM7-F1
#
_entry.id   AF-A0A7W7GBM7-F1
#
_cell.length_a   1.000
_cell.length_b   1.000
_cell.length_c   1.000
_cell.angle_alpha   90.00
_cell.angle_beta   90.00
_cell.angle_gamma   90.00
#
_symmetry.space_group_name_H-M   'P 1'
#
loop_
_entity.id
_entity.type
_entity.pdbx_description
1 polymer ?
#
loop_
_entity_poly.entity_id
_entity_poly.type
_entity_poly.pdbx_seq_one_letter_code
_entity_poly.pdbx_strand_id
1 'polypeptide(L)'
;MMAPRKDISWHGEFLRLVRGGLSFKVAVGKLGVSTATLTKHFQADPAFHSTAHRLRHRRLYGPPIDTSWHPRLPPLLASGLSIPRAAIRIGRSEITVRNHLRRFTSLRTAVNEALRQAGRPPLYDEPAPPAQGTAEPNIADAPPGHRAALASDPARSRR
;
A
#
# COMPACT_ATOMS: atom_id res chain seq x y z
N MET A 1 15.45 40.84 -7.16
CA MET A 1 14.48 40.14 -8.03
C MET A 1 13.57 39.31 -7.16
N MET A 2 12.28 39.64 -7.07
CA MET A 2 11.33 38.79 -6.36
C MET A 2 11.01 37.57 -7.22
N ALA A 3 11.13 36.37 -6.65
CA ALA A 3 10.74 35.14 -7.33
C ALA A 3 9.26 35.22 -7.73
N PRO A 4 8.87 34.83 -8.96
CA PRO A 4 7.48 34.85 -9.37
C PRO A 4 6.67 33.98 -8.40
N ARG A 5 5.71 34.60 -7.71
CA ARG A 5 4.78 33.89 -6.82
C ARG A 5 3.98 32.92 -7.68
N LYS A 6 4.10 31.62 -7.38
CA LYS A 6 3.28 30.58 -8.03
C LYS A 6 1.81 30.88 -7.73
N ASP A 7 0.99 30.99 -8.76
CA ASP A 7 -0.45 31.14 -8.58
C ASP A 7 -1.03 29.83 -8.02
N ILE A 8 -1.39 29.87 -6.74
CA ILE A 8 -1.97 28.76 -5.97
C ILE A 8 -3.46 28.98 -5.71
N SER A 9 -4.07 30.03 -6.26
CA SER A 9 -5.47 30.39 -6.01
C SER A 9 -6.46 29.27 -6.39
N TRP A 10 -6.10 28.44 -7.38
CA TRP A 10 -6.91 27.34 -7.87
C TRP A 10 -6.81 26.04 -7.05
N HIS A 11 -5.85 25.92 -6.11
CA HIS A 11 -5.60 24.68 -5.35
C HIS A 11 -6.80 24.25 -4.51
N GLY A 12 -7.41 25.19 -3.79
CA GLY A 12 -8.56 24.90 -2.93
C GLY A 12 -9.75 24.36 -3.73
N GLU A 13 -10.06 25.02 -4.84
CA GLU A 13 -11.14 24.62 -5.73
C GLU A 13 -10.86 23.27 -6.41
N PHE A 14 -9.61 23.03 -6.83
CA PHE A 14 -9.20 21.72 -7.34
C PHE A 14 -9.44 20.60 -6.32
N LEU A 15 -9.01 20.78 -5.06
CA LEU A 15 -9.25 19.79 -4.00
C LEU A 15 -10.74 19.59 -3.73
N ARG A 16 -11.56 20.65 -3.84
CA ARG A 16 -13.02 20.56 -3.71
C ARG A 16 -13.63 19.70 -4.81
N LEU A 17 -13.23 19.90 -6.07
CA LEU A 17 -13.68 19.11 -7.22
C LEU A 17 -13.25 17.64 -7.11
N VAL A 18 -11.99 17.40 -6.72
CA VAL A 18 -11.47 16.03 -6.49
C VAL A 18 -12.20 15.35 -5.33
N ARG A 19 -12.50 16.07 -4.24
CA ARG A 19 -13.31 15.57 -3.13
C ARG A 19 -14.73 15.23 -3.58
N GLY A 20 -15.30 16.00 -4.51
CA GLY A 20 -16.57 15.71 -5.19
C GLY A 20 -16.51 14.51 -6.14
N GLY A 21 -15.33 13.91 -6.33
CA GLY A 21 -15.13 12.67 -7.08
C GLY A 21 -14.73 12.86 -8.54
N LEU A 22 -14.39 14.07 -8.95
CA LEU A 22 -13.86 14.30 -10.29
C LEU A 22 -12.45 13.72 -10.41
N SER A 23 -12.13 13.16 -11.58
CA SER A 23 -10.76 12.78 -11.88
C SER A 23 -9.88 14.03 -11.98
N PHE A 24 -8.57 13.88 -11.76
CA PHE A 24 -7.64 15.01 -11.87
C PHE A 24 -7.72 15.69 -13.23
N LYS A 25 -7.80 14.91 -14.32
CA LYS A 25 -7.92 15.43 -15.69
C LYS A 25 -9.17 16.30 -15.86
N VAL A 26 -10.32 15.87 -15.35
CA VAL A 26 -11.58 16.63 -15.45
C VAL A 26 -11.54 17.85 -14.54
N ALA A 27 -11.01 17.72 -13.33
CA ALA A 27 -10.90 18.82 -12.38
C ALA A 27 -10.02 19.95 -12.91
N VAL A 28 -8.83 19.67 -13.48
CA VAL A 28 -7.98 20.71 -14.07
C VAL A 28 -8.60 21.32 -15.33
N GLY A 29 -9.29 20.52 -16.14
CA GLY A 29 -10.02 21.02 -17.31
C GLY A 29 -11.10 22.03 -16.94
N LYS A 30 -11.82 21.82 -15.82
CA LYS A 30 -12.82 22.77 -15.31
C LYS A 30 -12.20 24.08 -14.79
N LEU A 31 -10.95 24.05 -14.37
CA LEU A 31 -10.24 25.22 -13.83
C LEU A 31 -9.42 25.95 -14.89
N GLY A 32 -9.43 25.50 -16.15
CA GLY A 32 -8.57 26.05 -17.19
C GLY A 32 -7.08 25.79 -16.94
N VAL A 33 -6.74 24.82 -16.08
CA VAL A 33 -5.36 24.49 -15.72
C VAL A 33 -4.90 23.30 -16.57
N SER A 34 -3.69 23.39 -17.10
CA SER A 34 -3.09 22.27 -17.84
C SER A 34 -2.64 21.15 -16.88
N THR A 35 -2.62 19.91 -17.35
CA THR A 35 -2.03 18.80 -16.60
C THR A 35 -0.55 19.00 -16.31
N ALA A 36 0.20 19.65 -17.20
CA ALA A 36 1.60 20.01 -16.98
C ALA A 36 1.75 21.01 -15.81
N THR A 37 0.85 21.99 -15.71
CA THR A 37 0.80 22.93 -14.59
C THR A 37 0.51 22.18 -13.28
N LEU A 38 -0.47 21.27 -13.27
CA LEU A 38 -0.74 20.43 -12.10
C LEU A 38 0.49 19.65 -11.65
N THR A 39 1.19 18.99 -12.58
CA THR A 39 2.42 18.22 -12.27
C THR A 39 3.50 19.11 -11.67
N LYS A 40 3.74 20.30 -12.23
CA LYS A 40 4.70 21.27 -11.68
C LYS A 40 4.33 21.70 -10.26
N HIS A 41 3.04 21.88 -9.98
CA HIS A 41 2.57 22.22 -8.63
C HIS A 41 2.68 21.04 -7.67
N PHE A 42 2.42 19.81 -8.09
CA PHE A 42 2.63 18.61 -7.26
C PHE A 42 4.10 18.42 -6.88
N GLN A 43 5.03 18.72 -7.80
CA GLN A 43 6.47 18.70 -7.50
C GLN A 43 6.87 19.83 -6.55
N ALA A 44 6.27 21.01 -6.72
CA ALA A 44 6.57 22.19 -5.92
C ALA A 44 5.97 22.16 -4.51
N ASP A 45 4.84 21.47 -4.33
CA ASP A 45 4.10 21.39 -3.08
C ASP A 45 3.69 19.91 -2.81
N PRO A 46 4.54 19.17 -2.07
CA PRO A 46 4.26 17.80 -1.70
C PRO A 46 2.99 17.65 -0.84
N ALA A 47 2.65 18.64 -0.02
CA ALA A 47 1.48 18.58 0.86
C ALA A 47 0.17 18.66 0.05
N PHE A 48 0.14 19.53 -0.95
CA PHE A 48 -0.95 19.59 -1.94
C PHE A 48 -1.08 18.27 -2.71
N HIS A 49 0.04 17.72 -3.19
CA HIS A 49 0.06 16.43 -3.90
C HIS A 49 -0.50 15.28 -3.03
N SER A 50 0.02 15.10 -1.82
CA SER A 50 -0.45 14.07 -0.89
C SER A 50 -1.94 14.23 -0.56
N THR A 51 -2.40 15.47 -0.40
CA THR A 51 -3.82 15.73 -0.13
C THR A 51 -4.72 15.38 -1.31
N ALA A 52 -4.35 15.78 -2.53
CA ALA A 52 -5.09 15.45 -3.75
C ALA A 52 -5.18 13.93 -3.97
N HIS A 53 -4.06 13.21 -3.80
CA HIS A 53 -4.03 11.76 -3.92
C HIS A 53 -4.86 11.07 -2.84
N ARG A 54 -4.77 11.49 -1.58
CA ARG A 54 -5.59 10.94 -0.49
C ARG A 54 -7.09 11.06 -0.80
N LEU A 55 -7.53 12.22 -1.31
CA LEU A 55 -8.92 12.44 -1.71
C LEU A 55 -9.34 11.50 -2.84
N ARG A 56 -8.48 11.29 -3.84
CA ARG A 56 -8.74 10.37 -4.95
C ARG A 56 -8.76 8.90 -4.52
N HIS A 57 -7.80 8.48 -3.68
CA HIS A 57 -7.72 7.12 -3.16
C HIS A 57 -8.97 6.75 -2.35
N ARG A 58 -9.49 7.67 -1.53
CA ARG A 58 -10.75 7.44 -0.80
C ARG A 58 -11.93 7.08 -1.69
N ARG A 59 -11.94 7.46 -2.98
CA ARG A 59 -13.05 7.10 -3.88
C ARG A 59 -12.78 5.83 -4.68
N LEU A 60 -11.53 5.59 -5.09
CA LEU A 60 -11.17 4.35 -5.79
C LEU A 60 -11.45 3.11 -4.95
N TYR A 61 -11.38 3.23 -3.62
CA TYR A 61 -11.56 2.12 -2.70
C TYR A 61 -12.85 2.17 -1.87
N GLY A 62 -13.76 3.09 -2.20
CA GLY A 62 -15.01 3.28 -1.45
C GLY A 62 -14.80 3.76 0.00
N PRO A 63 -15.89 3.89 0.78
CA PRO A 63 -15.78 4.13 2.22
C PRO A 63 -14.85 3.08 2.87
N PRO A 64 -14.17 3.43 3.97
CA PRO A 64 -13.33 2.48 4.68
C PRO A 64 -14.13 1.22 4.97
N ILE A 65 -13.49 0.08 4.70
CA ILE A 65 -14.11 -1.22 4.86
C ILE A 65 -14.46 -1.41 6.33
N ASP A 66 -15.73 -1.69 6.59
CA ASP A 66 -16.21 -1.92 7.93
C ASP A 66 -15.68 -3.25 8.47
N THR A 67 -14.74 -3.17 9.41
CA THR A 67 -14.11 -4.30 10.09
C THR A 67 -14.64 -4.52 11.50
N SER A 68 -15.64 -3.74 11.94
CA SER A 68 -16.16 -3.77 13.32
C SER A 68 -16.71 -5.13 13.74
N TRP A 69 -17.15 -5.94 12.78
CA TRP A 69 -17.70 -7.27 13.00
C TRP A 69 -16.63 -8.37 13.09
N HIS A 70 -15.36 -8.08 12.75
CA HIS A 70 -14.28 -9.06 12.73
C HIS A 70 -14.15 -9.86 14.04
N PRO A 71 -14.16 -9.25 15.25
CA PRO A 71 -14.00 -9.99 16.49
C PRO A 71 -15.14 -10.98 16.78
N ARG A 72 -16.31 -10.78 16.16
CA ARG A 72 -17.50 -11.63 16.37
C ARG A 72 -17.48 -12.91 15.52
N LEU A 73 -16.70 -12.94 14.44
CA LEU A 73 -16.70 -14.08 13.50
C LEU A 73 -15.99 -15.33 14.06
N PRO A 74 -14.76 -15.26 14.62
CA PRO A 74 -14.04 -16.43 15.11
C PRO A 74 -14.82 -17.30 16.10
N PRO A 75 -15.44 -16.77 17.18
CA PRO A 75 -16.16 -17.61 18.14
C PRO A 75 -17.38 -18.30 17.53
N LEU A 76 -18.06 -17.68 16.55
CA LEU A 76 -19.19 -18.30 15.85
C LEU A 76 -18.73 -19.52 15.05
N LEU A 77 -17.64 -19.41 14.30
CA LEU A 77 -17.11 -20.52 13.53
C LEU A 77 -16.54 -21.62 14.44
N ALA A 78 -15.87 -21.26 15.54
CA ALA A 78 -15.37 -22.20 16.54
C ALA A 78 -16.50 -23.04 17.18
N SER A 79 -17.67 -22.43 17.42
CA SER A 79 -18.86 -23.16 17.89
C SER A 79 -19.48 -24.10 16.85
N GLY A 80 -18.92 -24.15 15.63
CA GLY A 80 -19.32 -25.05 14.57
C GLY A 80 -20.33 -24.50 13.58
N LEU A 81 -20.64 -23.20 13.64
CA LEU A 81 -21.46 -22.59 12.60
C LEU A 81 -20.69 -22.58 11.28
N SER A 82 -21.38 -22.91 10.20
CA SER A 82 -20.87 -22.69 8.84
C SER A 82 -20.78 -21.18 8.54
N ILE A 83 -19.92 -20.79 7.58
CA ILE A 83 -19.78 -19.39 7.16
C ILE A 83 -21.14 -18.74 6.83
N PRO A 84 -22.05 -19.37 6.06
CA PRO A 84 -23.36 -18.76 5.79
C PRO A 84 -24.16 -18.44 7.06
N ARG A 85 -24.18 -19.37 8.04
CA ARG A 85 -24.90 -19.18 9.30
C ARG A 85 -24.25 -18.14 10.20
N ALA A 86 -22.92 -18.12 10.28
CA ALA A 86 -22.19 -17.11 11.02
C ALA A 86 -22.38 -15.70 10.42
N ALA A 87 -22.37 -15.59 9.09
CA ALA A 87 -22.61 -14.34 8.36
C ALA A 87 -23.99 -13.74 8.70
N ILE A 88 -25.04 -14.57 8.69
CA ILE A 88 -26.40 -14.16 9.11
C ILE A 88 -26.39 -13.61 10.55
N ARG A 89 -25.70 -14.29 11.48
CA ARG A 89 -25.63 -13.87 12.90
C ARG A 89 -24.94 -12.53 13.12
N ILE A 90 -23.97 -12.16 12.28
CA ILE A 90 -23.29 -10.86 12.35
C ILE A 90 -23.91 -9.79 11.44
N GLY A 91 -25.03 -10.09 10.77
CA GLY A 91 -25.72 -9.17 9.88
C GLY A 91 -24.94 -8.85 8.60
N ARG A 92 -24.19 -9.81 8.06
CA ARG A 92 -23.39 -9.65 6.82
C ARG A 92 -23.74 -10.72 5.80
N SER A 93 -23.45 -10.42 4.53
CA SER A 93 -23.55 -11.43 3.47
C SER A 93 -22.38 -12.41 3.53
N GLU A 94 -22.61 -13.66 3.11
CA GLU A 94 -21.56 -14.68 2.98
C GLU A 94 -20.40 -14.21 2.08
N ILE A 95 -20.73 -13.55 0.96
CA ILE A 95 -19.75 -13.02 0.01
C ILE A 95 -18.87 -11.98 0.70
N THR A 96 -19.46 -11.09 1.50
CA THR A 96 -18.72 -10.10 2.29
C THR A 96 -17.75 -10.78 3.22
N VAL A 97 -18.18 -11.81 3.96
CA VAL A 97 -17.31 -12.55 4.90
C VAL A 97 -16.17 -13.24 4.16
N ARG A 98 -16.44 -13.94 3.06
CA ARG A 98 -15.40 -14.60 2.24
C ARG A 98 -14.39 -13.61 1.68
N ASN A 99 -14.85 -12.47 1.16
CA ASN A 99 -13.97 -11.43 0.64
C ASN A 99 -13.08 -10.86 1.74
N HIS A 100 -13.59 -10.69 2.95
CA HIS A 100 -12.79 -10.23 4.08
C HIS A 100 -11.78 -11.28 4.54
N LEU A 101 -12.17 -12.56 4.63
CA LEU A 101 -11.23 -13.64 4.96
C LEU A 101 -10.08 -13.74 3.95
N ARG A 102 -10.34 -13.46 2.67
CA ARG A 102 -9.29 -13.38 1.63
C ARG A 102 -8.40 -12.15 1.77
N ARG A 103 -8.98 -11.00 2.10
CA ARG A 103 -8.29 -9.71 2.13
C ARG A 103 -7.54 -9.43 3.43
N PHE A 104 -8.02 -9.93 4.56
CA PHE A 104 -7.51 -9.61 5.90
C PHE A 104 -6.86 -10.84 6.53
N THR A 105 -5.53 -10.94 6.41
CA THR A 105 -4.75 -12.04 7.01
C THR A 105 -4.99 -12.16 8.50
N SER A 106 -5.07 -11.04 9.24
CA SER A 106 -5.32 -11.05 10.70
C SER A 106 -6.64 -11.71 11.07
N LEU A 107 -7.71 -11.45 10.32
CA LEU A 107 -9.02 -12.10 10.53
C LEU A 107 -8.92 -13.61 10.24
N ARG A 108 -8.26 -13.99 9.14
CA ARG A 108 -8.06 -15.39 8.78
C ARG A 108 -7.26 -16.14 9.84
N THR A 109 -6.17 -15.56 10.33
CA THR A 109 -5.36 -16.11 11.42
C THR A 109 -6.20 -16.28 12.68
N ALA A 110 -6.98 -15.28 13.08
CA ALA A 110 -7.86 -15.37 14.25
C ALA A 110 -8.94 -16.47 14.11
N VAL A 111 -9.52 -16.63 12.91
CA VAL A 111 -10.48 -17.71 12.63
C VAL A 111 -9.81 -19.09 12.72
N ASN A 112 -8.64 -19.26 12.09
CA ASN A 112 -7.91 -20.52 12.11
C ASN A 112 -7.47 -20.90 13.53
N GLU A 113 -7.02 -19.92 14.32
CA GLU A 113 -6.66 -20.12 15.73
C GLU A 113 -7.86 -20.55 16.57
N ALA A 114 -9.01 -19.86 16.42
CA ALA A 114 -10.24 -20.22 17.12
C ALA A 114 -10.76 -21.63 16.74
N LEU A 115 -10.61 -22.03 15.47
CA LEU A 115 -10.94 -23.38 15.02
C LEU A 115 -10.00 -24.43 15.64
N ARG A 116 -8.69 -24.17 15.66
CA ARG A 116 -7.70 -25.06 16.32
C ARG A 116 -8.00 -25.26 17.79
N GLN A 117 -8.30 -24.18 18.52
CA GLN A 117 -8.69 -24.24 19.94
C GLN A 117 -9.98 -25.04 20.19
N ALA A 118 -10.89 -25.05 19.21
CA ALA A 118 -12.12 -25.84 19.25
C ALA A 118 -11.95 -27.29 18.75
N GLY A 119 -10.73 -27.74 18.43
CA GLY A 119 -10.46 -29.06 17.87
C GLY A 119 -11.01 -29.27 16.45
N ARG A 120 -11.17 -28.18 15.69
CA ARG A 120 -11.71 -28.18 14.33
C ARG A 120 -10.60 -27.94 13.29
N PRO A 121 -10.74 -28.50 12.08
CA PRO A 121 -9.81 -28.21 11.00
C PRO A 121 -9.83 -26.72 10.63
N PRO A 122 -8.69 -26.15 10.21
CA PRO A 122 -8.62 -24.77 9.75
C PRO A 122 -9.48 -24.58 8.49
N LEU A 123 -9.95 -23.34 8.28
CA LEU A 123 -10.86 -23.02 7.17
C LEU A 123 -10.13 -22.95 5.82
N TYR A 124 -8.82 -22.73 5.87
CA TYR A 124 -7.92 -22.78 4.74
C TYR A 124 -6.71 -23.60 5.15
N ASP A 125 -6.30 -24.53 4.28
CA ASP A 125 -4.95 -25.07 4.34
C ASP A 125 -4.00 -23.90 4.12
N GLU A 126 -3.44 -23.40 5.22
CA GLU A 126 -2.38 -22.42 5.14
C GLU A 126 -1.21 -23.14 4.48
N PRO A 127 -0.78 -22.73 3.26
CA PRO A 127 0.44 -23.30 2.70
C PRO A 127 1.52 -23.06 3.74
N ALA A 128 2.23 -24.13 4.11
CA ALA A 128 3.26 -24.07 5.14
C ALA A 128 4.09 -22.80 4.92
N PRO A 129 4.35 -22.01 5.97
CA PRO A 129 5.18 -20.82 5.81
C PRO A 129 6.43 -21.26 5.05
N PRO A 130 6.82 -20.55 3.97
CA PRO A 130 8.03 -20.92 3.24
C PRO A 130 9.10 -21.05 4.31
N ALA A 131 9.70 -22.25 4.40
CA ALA A 131 10.72 -22.55 5.40
C ALA A 131 11.64 -21.33 5.40
N GLN A 132 11.67 -20.61 6.53
CA GLN A 132 12.54 -19.47 6.66
C GLN A 132 13.93 -20.05 6.46
N GLY A 133 14.45 -19.89 5.24
CA GLY A 133 15.73 -20.42 4.85
C GLY A 133 16.67 -19.88 5.90
N THR A 134 17.20 -20.79 6.71
CA THR A 134 18.35 -20.55 7.56
C THR A 134 19.33 -19.82 6.65
N ALA A 135 19.49 -18.52 6.87
CA ALA A 135 20.43 -17.74 6.10
C ALA A 135 21.79 -18.39 6.37
N GLU A 136 22.25 -19.21 5.41
CA GLU A 136 23.63 -19.64 5.39
C GLU A 136 24.45 -18.35 5.48
N PRO A 137 25.28 -18.16 6.52
CA PRO A 137 26.19 -17.04 6.55
C PRO A 137 27.13 -17.21 5.36
N ASN A 138 26.95 -16.35 4.36
CA ASN A 138 27.83 -16.25 3.21
C ASN A 138 29.19 -15.72 3.70
N ILE A 139 30.08 -16.63 4.09
CA ILE A 139 31.48 -16.34 4.39
C ILE A 139 32.17 -16.12 3.04
N ALA A 140 32.09 -14.90 2.52
CA ALA A 140 32.87 -14.43 1.40
C ALA A 140 33.35 -13.01 1.67
N ASP A 141 34.09 -12.84 2.78
CA ASP A 141 34.94 -11.67 3.01
C ASP A 141 36.40 -12.13 2.94
N ALA A 142 36.90 -12.26 1.71
CA ALA A 142 38.33 -12.37 1.43
C ALA A 142 38.80 -11.00 0.90
N PRO A 143 39.72 -10.31 1.58
CA PRO A 143 40.15 -8.97 1.18
C PRO A 143 40.96 -9.01 -0.13
N PRO A 144 40.75 -8.06 -1.05
CA PRO A 144 41.52 -7.98 -2.29
C PRO A 144 42.98 -7.59 -2.01
N GLY A 145 43.88 -8.49 -2.38
CA GLY A 145 45.32 -8.30 -2.35
C GLY A 145 45.78 -7.14 -3.23
N HIS A 146 46.73 -6.39 -2.68
CA HIS A 146 47.51 -5.33 -3.28
C HIS A 146 48.00 -5.66 -4.71
N ARG A 147 47.60 -4.85 -5.68
CA ARG A 147 48.37 -4.64 -6.92
C ARG A 147 48.93 -3.23 -6.92
N ALA A 148 50.22 -3.16 -6.63
CA ALA A 148 51.04 -1.97 -6.77
C ALA A 148 51.06 -1.51 -8.25
N ALA A 149 50.63 -0.28 -8.49
CA ALA A 149 50.83 0.41 -9.75
C ALA A 149 52.29 0.89 -9.80
N LEU A 150 53.07 0.32 -10.72
CA LEU A 150 54.35 0.86 -11.14
C LEU A 150 54.11 2.10 -11.99
N ALA A 151 54.80 3.17 -11.58
CA ALA A 151 54.83 4.47 -12.21
C ALA A 151 55.40 4.41 -13.64
N SER A 152 54.75 5.12 -14.55
CA SER A 152 55.39 5.65 -15.77
C SER A 152 55.14 7.15 -15.79
N ASP A 153 56.19 7.88 -15.42
CA ASP A 153 56.30 9.33 -15.46
C ASP A 153 56.64 9.81 -16.90
N PRO A 154 56.14 10.97 -17.38
CA PRO A 154 56.27 11.41 -18.77
C PRO A 154 57.36 12.48 -19.00
N ALA A 155 58.15 12.32 -20.08
CA ALA A 155 58.90 13.40 -20.73
C ALA A 155 59.00 13.10 -22.24
N ARG A 156 58.41 13.85 -23.17
CA ARG A 156 58.58 15.27 -23.55
C ARG A 156 59.97 15.56 -24.14
N SER A 157 60.09 15.44 -25.47
CA SER A 157 60.95 16.24 -26.38
C SER A 157 60.68 15.72 -27.80
N ARG A 158 59.95 16.40 -28.70
CA ARG A 158 60.32 17.63 -29.44
C ARG A 158 61.77 17.63 -29.92
N ARG A 159 62.03 16.97 -31.04
CA ARG A 159 62.49 17.59 -32.30
C ARG A 159 62.38 16.59 -33.44
#